data_AF-A0ABD6G3G4-F1
#
_entry.id   AF-A0ABD6G3G4-F1
#
_cell.length_a   1.000
_cell.length_b   1.000
_cell.length_c   1.000
_cell.angle_alpha   90.00
_cell.angle_beta   90.00
_cell.angle_gamma   90.00
#
_symmetry.space_group_name_H-M   'P 1'
#
loop_
_entity.id
_entity.type
_entity.pdbx_description
1 polymer ?
#
loop_
_entity_poly.entity_id
_entity_poly.type
_entity_poly.pdbx_seq_one_letter_code
_entity_poly.pdbx_strand_id
1 'polypeptide(L)'
;MSEKSKQVTQLARESSKEAEDGRVAVVENVNQMKHIHESVDKSNEMIQSLSSRSKEIGNILSVISGIADQTNLLALNAAIEAARAGEHGKGFAVVADEVRNLAEQSQSSTKLIEEIIRSIQNDTDTSVKLMNEVLENTNRGLTVTETTAEKFKKIIETSHSITPQIEEITDTMEQIYTNVEDIVAKMNILTKVSQENAANSEEVAAFTEEQLASMEEINSSAKSLTDLAEELRTHINNFKIS
;
A
#
# COMPACT_ATOMS: atom_id res chain seq x y z
N MET A 1 -3.77 23.39 21.86
CA MET A 1 -3.56 23.12 20.42
C MET A 1 -2.14 22.66 20.15
N SER A 2 -1.10 23.43 20.54
CA SER A 2 0.32 23.13 20.31
C SER A 2 0.73 21.68 20.66
N GLU A 3 0.28 21.14 21.80
CA GLU A 3 0.63 19.77 22.19
C GLU A 3 0.04 18.70 21.25
N LYS A 4 -1.21 18.88 20.81
CA LYS A 4 -1.82 17.96 19.83
C LYS A 4 -1.18 18.09 18.46
N SER A 5 -0.85 19.31 18.03
CA SER A 5 -0.11 19.55 16.77
C SER A 5 1.25 18.82 16.79
N LYS A 6 2.01 18.95 17.89
CA LYS A 6 3.29 18.24 18.08
C LYS A 6 3.13 16.72 18.02
N GLN A 7 2.09 16.18 18.66
CA GLN A 7 1.80 14.73 18.60
C GLN A 7 1.49 14.26 17.17
N VAL A 8 0.69 15.01 16.40
CA VAL A 8 0.40 14.66 15.01
C VAL A 8 1.65 14.71 14.14
N THR A 9 2.49 15.74 14.29
CA THR A 9 3.78 15.82 13.58
C THR A 9 4.71 14.68 13.96
N GLN A 10 4.75 14.28 15.23
CA GLN A 10 5.53 13.13 15.68
C GLN A 10 5.03 11.83 15.04
N LEU A 11 3.71 11.57 15.08
CA LEU A 11 3.12 10.38 14.45
C LEU A 11 3.36 10.32 12.94
N ALA A 12 3.32 11.47 12.26
CA ALA A 12 3.65 11.56 10.84
C ALA A 12 5.13 11.22 10.57
N ARG A 13 6.05 11.70 11.42
CA ARG A 13 7.48 11.36 11.33
C ARG A 13 7.74 9.87 11.59
N GLU A 14 7.09 9.30 12.60
CA GLU A 14 7.16 7.87 12.90
C GLU A 14 6.62 7.05 11.72
N SER A 15 5.45 7.41 11.18
CA SER A 15 4.87 6.74 10.00
C SER A 15 5.78 6.81 8.78
N SER A 16 6.42 7.97 8.54
CA SER A 16 7.39 8.14 7.46
C SER A 16 8.63 7.27 7.65
N LYS A 17 9.07 7.08 8.91
CA LYS A 17 10.23 6.24 9.22
C LYS A 17 9.91 4.76 9.00
N GLU A 18 8.78 4.28 9.53
CA GLU A 18 8.33 2.90 9.33
C GLU A 18 8.14 2.58 7.83
N ALA A 19 7.65 3.56 7.06
CA ALA A 19 7.52 3.41 5.61
C ALA A 19 8.87 3.35 4.89
N GLU A 20 9.88 4.09 5.36
CA GLU A 20 11.24 4.03 4.82
C GLU A 20 11.91 2.70 5.15
N ASP A 21 11.78 2.21 6.39
CA ASP A 21 12.26 0.89 6.79
C ASP A 21 11.57 -0.21 5.95
N GLY A 22 10.26 -0.08 5.71
CA GLY A 22 9.52 -0.94 4.79
C GLY A 22 10.04 -0.88 3.34
N ARG A 23 10.41 0.30 2.86
CA ARG A 23 11.01 0.49 1.53
C ARG A 23 12.38 -0.19 1.43
N VAL A 24 13.21 -0.11 2.46
CA VAL A 24 14.51 -0.81 2.53
C VAL A 24 14.31 -2.32 2.46
N ALA A 25 13.39 -2.87 3.27
CA ALA A 25 13.07 -4.30 3.25
C ALA A 25 12.56 -4.77 1.87
N VAL A 26 11.80 -3.94 1.17
CA VAL A 26 11.37 -4.19 -0.21
C VAL A 26 12.54 -4.26 -1.18
N VAL A 27 13.52 -3.34 -1.06
CA VAL A 27 14.73 -3.38 -1.90
C VAL A 27 15.56 -4.64 -1.65
N GLU A 28 15.69 -5.06 -0.39
CA GLU A 28 16.34 -6.34 -0.05
C GLU A 28 15.60 -7.53 -0.68
N ASN A 29 14.26 -7.53 -0.64
CA ASN A 29 13.45 -8.55 -1.28
C ASN A 29 13.67 -8.62 -2.80
N VAL A 30 13.72 -7.46 -3.49
CA VAL A 30 14.05 -7.39 -4.92
C VAL A 30 15.40 -8.04 -5.21
N ASN A 31 16.42 -7.76 -4.40
CA ASN A 31 17.74 -8.35 -4.58
C ASN A 31 17.71 -9.87 -4.34
N GLN A 32 16.97 -10.33 -3.34
CA GLN A 32 16.78 -11.75 -3.07
C GLN A 32 16.09 -12.47 -4.24
N MET A 33 15.07 -11.85 -4.84
CA MET A 33 14.38 -12.39 -6.03
C MET A 33 15.31 -12.50 -7.24
N LYS A 34 16.21 -11.52 -7.44
CA LYS A 34 17.25 -11.61 -8.48
C LYS A 34 18.20 -12.78 -8.23
N HIS A 35 18.64 -13.00 -7.00
CA HIS A 35 19.47 -14.16 -6.66
C HIS A 35 18.76 -15.49 -6.87
N ILE A 36 17.45 -15.57 -6.60
CA ILE A 36 16.63 -16.74 -6.92
C ILE A 36 16.62 -16.98 -8.43
N HIS A 37 16.38 -15.95 -9.23
CA HIS A 37 16.40 -16.03 -10.70
C HIS A 37 17.72 -16.60 -11.23
N GLU A 38 18.85 -16.02 -10.81
CA GLU A 38 20.20 -16.50 -11.18
C GLU A 38 20.45 -17.96 -10.75
N SER A 39 19.94 -18.35 -9.58
CA SER A 39 20.10 -19.73 -9.07
C SER A 39 19.27 -20.73 -9.87
N VAL A 40 18.08 -20.33 -10.31
CA VAL A 40 17.22 -21.15 -11.16
C VAL A 40 17.83 -21.31 -12.55
N ASP A 41 18.36 -20.24 -13.15
CA ASP A 41 19.04 -20.30 -14.44
C ASP A 41 20.22 -21.28 -14.41
N LYS A 42 21.10 -21.18 -13.40
CA LYS A 42 22.20 -22.13 -13.21
C LYS A 42 21.71 -23.56 -13.01
N SER A 43 20.60 -23.75 -12.28
CA SER A 43 20.00 -25.07 -12.09
C SER A 43 19.49 -25.64 -13.42
N ASN A 44 18.89 -24.80 -14.26
CA ASN A 44 18.40 -25.18 -15.58
C ASN A 44 19.55 -25.60 -16.51
N GLU A 45 20.68 -24.89 -16.50
CA GLU A 45 21.89 -25.27 -17.25
C GLU A 45 22.41 -26.65 -16.81
N MET A 46 22.49 -26.92 -15.50
CA MET A 46 22.92 -28.21 -14.97
C MET A 46 21.97 -29.34 -15.37
N ILE A 47 20.66 -29.11 -15.29
CA ILE A 47 19.61 -30.06 -15.68
C ILE A 47 19.68 -30.36 -17.18
N GLN A 48 19.91 -29.35 -18.03
CA GLN A 48 20.11 -29.55 -19.46
C GLN A 48 21.37 -30.38 -19.76
N SER A 49 22.47 -30.12 -19.04
CA SER A 49 23.68 -30.94 -19.15
C SER A 49 23.41 -32.41 -18.76
N LEU A 50 22.66 -32.63 -17.67
CA LEU A 50 22.25 -33.97 -17.24
C LEU A 50 21.37 -34.65 -18.29
N SER A 51 20.41 -33.94 -18.89
CA SER A 51 19.56 -34.46 -19.97
C SER A 51 20.39 -34.92 -21.18
N SER A 52 21.38 -34.12 -21.58
CA SER A 52 22.29 -34.45 -22.68
C SER A 52 23.13 -35.68 -22.37
N ARG A 53 23.73 -35.75 -21.17
CA ARG A 53 24.53 -36.90 -20.73
C ARG A 53 23.71 -38.18 -20.64
N SER A 54 22.47 -38.09 -20.14
CA SER A 54 21.55 -39.23 -20.08
C SER A 54 21.16 -39.73 -21.48
N LYS A 55 21.01 -38.85 -22.47
CA LYS A 55 20.81 -39.25 -23.88
C LYS A 55 22.03 -39.95 -24.46
N GLU A 56 23.23 -39.46 -24.19
CA GLU A 56 24.48 -40.11 -24.60
C GLU A 56 24.60 -41.52 -24.00
N ILE A 57 24.31 -41.68 -22.70
CA ILE A 57 24.32 -43.00 -22.05
C ILE A 57 23.27 -43.92 -22.70
N GLY A 58 22.07 -43.43 -23.00
CA GLY A 58 21.06 -44.19 -23.72
C GLY A 58 21.55 -44.72 -25.08
N ASN A 59 22.28 -43.91 -25.84
CA ASN A 59 22.89 -44.33 -27.10
C ASN A 59 23.97 -45.41 -26.89
N ILE A 60 24.81 -45.26 -25.86
CA ILE A 60 25.84 -46.26 -25.51
C ILE A 60 25.20 -47.60 -25.14
N LEU A 61 24.12 -47.58 -24.34
CA LEU A 61 23.39 -48.80 -23.97
C LEU A 61 22.79 -49.49 -25.18
N SER A 62 22.27 -48.74 -26.16
CA SER A 62 21.78 -49.32 -27.42
C SER A 62 22.88 -50.07 -28.18
N VAL A 63 24.10 -49.51 -28.24
CA VAL A 63 25.26 -50.16 -28.84
C VAL A 63 25.67 -51.42 -28.06
N ILE A 64 25.74 -51.35 -26.73
CA ILE A 64 26.09 -52.51 -25.88
C ILE A 64 25.06 -53.63 -26.03
N SER A 65 23.77 -53.29 -26.08
CA SER A 65 22.70 -54.26 -26.31
C SER A 65 22.89 -54.97 -27.65
N GLY A 66 23.19 -54.22 -28.72
CA GLY A 66 23.51 -54.79 -30.04
C GLY A 66 24.75 -55.69 -30.04
N ILE A 67 25.81 -55.33 -29.28
CA ILE A 67 27.00 -56.17 -29.12
C ILE A 67 26.64 -57.47 -28.36
N ALA A 68 25.83 -57.39 -27.31
CA ALA A 68 25.37 -58.56 -26.56
C ALA A 68 24.54 -59.50 -27.44
N ASP A 69 23.61 -58.97 -28.24
CA ASP A 69 22.84 -59.75 -29.22
C ASP A 69 23.73 -60.44 -30.25
N GLN A 70 24.71 -59.73 -30.80
CA GLN A 70 25.64 -60.28 -31.77
C GLN A 70 26.56 -61.35 -31.13
N THR A 71 26.99 -61.14 -29.89
CA THR A 71 27.79 -62.11 -29.13
C THR A 71 26.99 -63.36 -28.81
N ASN A 72 25.70 -63.21 -28.46
CA ASN A 72 24.78 -64.32 -28.24
C ASN A 72 24.59 -65.16 -29.51
N LEU A 73 24.39 -64.50 -30.66
CA LEU A 73 24.31 -65.17 -31.96
C LEU A 73 25.61 -65.90 -32.36
N LEU A 74 26.77 -65.28 -32.09
CA LEU A 74 28.07 -65.90 -32.34
C LEU A 74 28.29 -67.13 -31.45
N ALA A 75 27.95 -67.03 -30.17
CA ALA A 75 28.05 -68.11 -29.20
C ALA A 75 27.12 -69.28 -29.58
N LEU A 76 25.90 -68.99 -30.03
CA LEU A 76 24.96 -69.99 -30.52
C LEU A 76 25.52 -70.74 -31.75
N ASN A 77 26.07 -70.01 -32.72
CA ASN A 77 26.68 -70.62 -33.91
C ASN A 77 27.90 -71.48 -33.53
N ALA A 78 28.71 -71.04 -32.57
CA ALA A 78 29.85 -71.81 -32.06
C ALA A 78 29.39 -73.09 -31.33
N ALA A 79 28.32 -73.02 -30.53
CA ALA A 79 27.74 -74.18 -29.86
C ALA A 79 27.19 -75.21 -30.87
N ILE A 80 26.55 -74.75 -31.95
CA ILE A 80 26.08 -75.61 -33.05
C ILE A 80 27.24 -76.31 -33.73
N GLU A 81 28.32 -75.59 -34.07
CA GLU A 81 29.47 -76.17 -34.77
C GLU A 81 30.28 -77.10 -33.85
N ALA A 82 30.36 -76.79 -32.55
CA ALA A 82 30.95 -77.67 -31.54
C ALA A 82 30.16 -78.98 -31.39
N ALA A 83 28.83 -78.93 -31.40
CA ALA A 83 27.98 -80.13 -31.41
C ALA A 83 28.19 -80.96 -32.69
N ARG A 84 28.42 -80.30 -33.83
CA ARG A 84 28.69 -80.93 -35.12
C ARG A 84 30.03 -81.66 -35.17
N ALA A 85 31.03 -81.17 -34.45
CA ALA A 85 32.36 -81.80 -34.31
C ALA A 85 32.39 -83.03 -33.38
N GLY A 86 31.27 -83.37 -32.72
CA GLY A 86 31.14 -84.57 -31.89
C GLY A 86 32.07 -84.57 -30.67
N GLU A 87 32.77 -85.68 -30.42
CA GLU A 87 33.68 -85.84 -29.27
C GLU A 87 34.81 -84.80 -29.24
N HIS A 88 35.27 -84.32 -30.40
CA HIS A 88 36.34 -83.33 -30.49
C HIS A 88 35.88 -81.90 -30.15
N GLY A 89 34.56 -81.64 -30.17
CA GLY A 89 33.97 -80.32 -29.91
C GLY A 89 33.53 -80.08 -28.48
N LYS A 90 33.55 -81.09 -27.59
CA LYS A 90 33.02 -81.00 -26.21
C LYS A 90 33.59 -79.82 -25.40
N GLY A 91 34.89 -79.57 -25.49
CA GLY A 91 35.52 -78.44 -24.79
C GLY A 91 35.09 -77.08 -25.32
N PHE A 92 34.92 -76.96 -26.65
CA PHE A 92 34.42 -75.75 -27.29
C PHE A 92 32.94 -75.49 -27.00
N ALA A 93 32.12 -76.55 -26.89
CA ALA A 93 30.71 -76.43 -26.55
C ALA A 93 30.49 -75.78 -25.17
N VAL A 94 31.28 -76.17 -24.16
CA VAL A 94 31.22 -75.58 -22.81
C VAL A 94 31.57 -74.10 -22.84
N VAL A 95 32.62 -73.72 -23.59
CA VAL A 95 33.01 -72.31 -23.72
C VAL A 95 31.93 -71.51 -24.46
N ALA A 96 31.34 -72.07 -25.51
CA ALA A 96 30.27 -71.41 -26.26
C ALA A 96 29.02 -71.17 -25.39
N ASP A 97 28.62 -72.15 -24.56
CA ASP A 97 27.51 -71.97 -23.62
C ASP A 97 27.81 -70.92 -22.52
N GLU A 98 29.04 -70.86 -22.02
CA GLU A 98 29.44 -69.84 -21.05
C GLU A 98 29.43 -68.43 -21.65
N VAL A 99 29.93 -68.27 -22.89
CA VAL A 99 29.85 -66.99 -23.61
C VAL A 99 28.40 -66.59 -23.90
N ARG A 100 27.54 -67.57 -24.22
CA ARG A 100 26.10 -67.34 -24.41
C ARG A 100 25.44 -66.82 -23.13
N ASN A 101 25.70 -67.46 -22.00
CA ASN A 101 25.20 -67.03 -20.69
C ASN A 101 25.68 -65.61 -20.33
N LEU A 102 26.95 -65.28 -20.59
CA LEU A 102 27.49 -63.93 -20.36
C LEU A 102 26.81 -62.88 -21.25
N ALA A 103 26.53 -63.22 -22.51
CA ALA A 103 25.81 -62.34 -23.43
C ALA A 103 24.37 -62.07 -22.97
N GLU A 104 23.63 -63.10 -22.54
CA GLU A 104 22.28 -62.97 -21.97
C GLU A 104 22.28 -62.12 -20.68
N GLN A 105 23.26 -62.33 -19.79
CA GLN A 105 23.43 -61.51 -18.58
C GLN A 105 23.76 -60.04 -18.90
N SER A 106 24.60 -59.80 -19.91
CA SER A 106 24.94 -58.45 -20.38
C SER A 106 23.70 -57.74 -20.93
N GLN A 107 22.86 -58.46 -21.68
CA GLN A 107 21.61 -57.91 -22.22
C GLN A 107 20.61 -57.56 -21.12
N SER A 108 20.43 -58.44 -20.14
CA SER A 108 19.58 -58.21 -18.97
C SER A 108 20.04 -56.98 -18.17
N SER A 109 21.35 -56.87 -17.93
CA SER A 109 21.95 -55.74 -17.21
C SER A 109 21.78 -54.43 -17.99
N THR A 110 21.98 -54.46 -19.32
CA THR A 110 21.81 -53.28 -20.18
C THR A 110 20.38 -52.76 -20.14
N LYS A 111 19.39 -53.67 -20.12
CA LYS A 111 17.97 -53.31 -20.01
C LYS A 111 17.62 -52.65 -18.67
N LEU A 112 18.15 -53.18 -17.56
CA LEU A 112 17.99 -52.56 -16.24
C LEU A 112 18.58 -51.15 -16.20
N ILE A 113 19.75 -50.93 -16.79
CA ILE A 113 20.35 -49.59 -16.86
C ILE A 113 19.52 -48.67 -17.78
N GLU A 114 18.96 -49.18 -18.88
CA GLU A 114 18.07 -48.41 -19.75
C GLU A 114 16.83 -47.90 -19.00
N GLU A 115 16.21 -48.73 -18.15
CA GLU A 115 15.08 -48.32 -17.31
C GLU A 115 15.48 -47.19 -16.34
N ILE A 116 16.66 -47.29 -15.71
CA ILE A 116 17.19 -46.23 -14.84
C ILE A 116 17.41 -44.93 -15.62
N ILE A 117 18.00 -45.00 -16.82
CA ILE A 117 18.24 -43.82 -17.67
C ILE A 117 16.94 -43.17 -18.12
N ARG A 118 15.92 -43.96 -18.47
CA ARG A 118 14.57 -43.44 -18.79
C ARG A 118 13.95 -42.73 -17.59
N SER A 119 14.09 -43.28 -16.38
CA SER A 119 13.64 -42.61 -15.15
C SER A 119 14.35 -41.27 -14.96
N ILE A 120 15.68 -41.25 -15.09
CA ILE A 120 16.48 -40.03 -14.97
C ILE A 120 16.00 -39.00 -16.00
N GLN A 121 15.80 -39.37 -17.27
CA GLN A 121 15.30 -38.46 -18.30
C GLN A 121 13.94 -37.85 -17.93
N ASN A 122 13.00 -38.66 -17.43
CA ASN A 122 11.69 -38.18 -17.00
C ASN A 122 11.78 -37.24 -15.78
N ASP A 123 12.64 -37.55 -14.81
CA ASP A 123 12.89 -36.69 -13.65
C ASP A 123 13.53 -35.36 -14.07
N THR A 124 14.42 -35.40 -15.07
CA THR A 124 15.07 -34.22 -15.65
C THR A 124 14.03 -33.32 -16.35
N ASP A 125 13.16 -33.89 -17.18
CA ASP A 125 12.08 -33.16 -17.86
C ASP A 125 11.07 -32.55 -16.87
N THR A 126 10.74 -33.28 -15.81
CA THR A 126 9.88 -32.78 -14.74
C THR A 126 10.55 -31.62 -14.00
N SER A 127 11.86 -31.73 -13.73
CA SER A 127 12.63 -30.67 -13.08
C SER A 127 12.67 -29.39 -13.91
N VAL A 128 12.80 -29.48 -15.24
CA VAL A 128 12.73 -28.31 -16.14
C VAL A 128 11.38 -27.59 -16.02
N LYS A 129 10.27 -28.34 -15.99
CA LYS A 129 8.92 -27.75 -15.86
C LYS A 129 8.76 -27.00 -14.53
N LEU A 130 9.21 -27.60 -13.42
CA LEU A 130 9.19 -26.98 -12.11
C LEU A 130 10.05 -25.72 -12.06
N MET A 131 11.24 -25.74 -12.67
CA MET A 131 12.11 -24.55 -12.73
C MET A 131 11.45 -23.40 -13.50
N ASN A 132 10.74 -23.68 -14.61
CA ASN A 132 9.98 -22.66 -15.33
C ASN A 132 8.85 -22.05 -14.48
N GLU A 133 8.15 -22.88 -13.70
CA GLU A 133 7.11 -22.40 -12.77
C GLU A 133 7.70 -21.52 -11.65
N VAL A 134 8.89 -21.87 -11.15
CA VAL A 134 9.62 -21.04 -10.17
C VAL A 134 10.00 -19.69 -10.79
N LEU A 135 10.47 -19.65 -12.04
CA LEU A 135 10.78 -18.39 -12.75
C LEU A 135 9.53 -17.51 -12.90
N GLU A 136 8.40 -18.09 -13.29
CA GLU A 136 7.14 -17.37 -13.42
C GLU A 136 6.68 -16.78 -12.07
N ASN A 137 6.70 -17.59 -11.01
CA ASN A 137 6.33 -17.13 -9.67
C ASN A 137 7.29 -16.06 -9.12
N THR A 138 8.59 -16.18 -9.40
CA THR A 138 9.60 -15.18 -9.01
C THR A 138 9.35 -13.85 -9.73
N ASN A 139 9.08 -13.88 -11.03
CA ASN A 139 8.74 -12.68 -11.80
C ASN A 139 7.47 -12.00 -11.30
N ARG A 140 6.43 -12.79 -11.00
CA ARG A 140 5.20 -12.26 -10.39
C ARG A 140 5.46 -11.66 -9.01
N GLY A 141 6.32 -12.29 -8.21
CA GLY A 141 6.78 -11.77 -6.92
C GLY A 141 7.49 -10.43 -7.06
N LEU A 142 8.32 -10.26 -8.10
CA LEU A 142 8.99 -9.00 -8.40
C LEU A 142 7.98 -7.88 -8.70
N THR A 143 6.98 -8.11 -9.56
CA THR A 143 5.94 -7.11 -9.86
C THR A 143 5.17 -6.67 -8.61
N VAL A 144 4.83 -7.61 -7.72
CA VAL A 144 4.14 -7.31 -6.45
C VAL A 144 5.05 -6.48 -5.53
N THR A 145 6.32 -6.82 -5.49
CA THR A 145 7.33 -6.13 -4.66
C THR A 145 7.55 -4.70 -5.16
N GLU A 146 7.63 -4.47 -6.47
CA GLU A 146 7.68 -3.12 -7.07
C GLU A 146 6.45 -2.30 -6.75
N THR A 147 5.26 -2.89 -6.86
CA THR A 147 4.00 -2.22 -6.47
C THR A 147 4.02 -1.84 -5.00
N THR A 148 4.58 -2.70 -4.14
CA THR A 148 4.72 -2.45 -2.70
C THR A 148 5.69 -1.30 -2.42
N ALA A 149 6.80 -1.20 -3.18
CA ALA A 149 7.73 -0.08 -3.11
C ALA A 149 7.03 1.26 -3.37
N GLU A 150 6.21 1.33 -4.41
CA GLU A 150 5.43 2.52 -4.75
C GLU A 150 4.41 2.89 -3.67
N LYS A 151 3.81 1.90 -2.99
CA LYS A 151 2.93 2.17 -1.83
C LYS A 151 3.68 2.79 -0.67
N PHE A 152 4.87 2.29 -0.32
CA PHE A 152 5.70 2.88 0.73
C PHE A 152 6.14 4.30 0.37
N LYS A 153 6.56 4.54 -0.88
CA LYS A 153 6.88 5.88 -1.37
C LYS A 153 5.70 6.84 -1.18
N LYS A 154 4.49 6.41 -1.53
CA LYS A 154 3.28 7.23 -1.33
C LYS A 154 3.00 7.50 0.15
N ILE A 155 3.23 6.54 1.05
CA ILE A 155 3.09 6.74 2.51
C ILE A 155 4.07 7.81 2.99
N ILE A 156 5.34 7.75 2.55
CA ILE A 156 6.36 8.75 2.88
C ILE A 156 5.92 10.14 2.41
N GLU A 157 5.50 10.28 1.16
CA GLU A 157 5.03 11.55 0.58
C GLU A 157 3.83 12.12 1.35
N THR A 158 2.83 11.29 1.65
CA THR A 158 1.66 11.71 2.44
C THR A 158 1.99 12.05 3.89
N SER A 159 2.95 11.35 4.50
CA SER A 159 3.40 11.67 5.86
C SER A 159 4.13 13.01 5.89
N HIS A 160 4.92 13.31 4.85
CA HIS A 160 5.62 14.58 4.72
C HIS A 160 4.65 15.76 4.53
N SER A 161 3.55 15.56 3.80
CA SER A 161 2.57 16.63 3.54
C SER A 161 1.68 16.97 4.74
N ILE A 162 1.66 16.15 5.80
CA ILE A 162 0.91 16.44 7.03
C ILE A 162 1.55 17.59 7.83
N THR A 163 2.88 17.66 7.86
CA THR A 163 3.60 18.69 8.66
C THR A 163 3.19 20.11 8.28
N PRO A 164 3.25 20.54 7.00
CA PRO A 164 2.85 21.91 6.63
C PRO A 164 1.36 22.18 6.86
N GLN A 165 0.49 21.18 6.71
CA GLN A 165 -0.95 21.34 7.00
C GLN A 165 -1.20 21.59 8.49
N ILE A 166 -0.43 20.95 9.37
CA ILE A 166 -0.52 21.16 10.81
C ILE A 166 0.02 22.54 11.22
N GLU A 167 1.06 23.03 10.54
CA GLU A 167 1.55 24.40 10.72
C GLU A 167 0.48 25.42 10.32
N GLU A 168 -0.12 25.28 9.13
CA GLU A 168 -1.21 26.15 8.66
C GLU A 168 -2.42 26.17 9.62
N ILE A 169 -2.81 25.00 10.14
CA ILE A 169 -3.88 24.88 11.15
C ILE A 169 -3.50 25.61 12.44
N THR A 170 -2.24 25.52 12.86
CA THR A 170 -1.76 26.16 14.08
C THR A 170 -1.79 27.68 13.95
N ASP A 171 -1.35 28.22 12.80
CA ASP A 171 -1.39 29.65 12.49
C ASP A 171 -2.83 30.17 12.42
N THR A 172 -3.71 29.44 11.75
CA THR A 172 -5.15 29.78 11.65
C THR A 172 -5.79 29.83 13.03
N MET A 173 -5.44 28.91 13.92
CA MET A 173 -5.96 28.90 15.30
C MET A 173 -5.45 30.08 16.12
N GLU A 174 -4.19 30.48 15.96
CA GLU A 174 -3.65 31.66 16.64
C GLU A 174 -4.41 32.93 16.22
N GLN A 175 -4.69 33.08 14.92
CA GLN A 175 -5.53 34.17 14.42
C GLN A 175 -6.95 34.15 14.99
N ILE A 176 -7.55 32.96 15.12
CA ILE A 176 -8.87 32.80 15.74
C ILE A 176 -8.83 33.26 17.21
N TYR A 177 -7.79 32.90 17.96
CA TYR A 177 -7.65 33.35 19.35
C TYR A 177 -7.60 34.88 19.46
N THR A 178 -6.78 35.54 18.63
CA THR A 178 -6.71 37.01 18.60
C THR A 178 -8.07 37.63 18.24
N ASN A 179 -8.75 37.09 17.23
CA ASN A 179 -10.08 37.59 16.83
C ASN A 179 -11.12 37.44 17.94
N VAL A 180 -11.06 36.36 18.71
CA VAL A 180 -11.96 36.15 19.87
C VAL A 180 -11.69 37.16 20.96
N GLU A 181 -10.42 37.47 21.27
CA GLU A 181 -10.06 38.52 22.24
C GLU A 181 -10.59 39.90 21.82
N ASP A 182 -10.44 40.24 20.54
CA ASP A 182 -10.98 41.47 19.95
C ASP A 182 -12.51 41.56 20.05
N ILE A 183 -13.21 40.45 19.79
CA ILE A 183 -14.67 40.38 19.93
C ILE A 183 -15.08 40.59 21.39
N VAL A 184 -14.39 39.95 22.33
CA VAL A 184 -14.66 40.11 23.78
C VAL A 184 -14.47 41.58 24.19
N ALA A 185 -13.40 42.23 23.73
CA ALA A 185 -13.15 43.64 23.99
C ALA A 185 -14.27 44.53 23.43
N LYS A 186 -14.70 44.30 22.18
CA LYS A 186 -15.81 45.03 21.54
C LYS A 186 -17.15 44.81 22.25
N MET A 187 -17.41 43.60 22.74
CA MET A 187 -18.62 43.31 23.52
C MET A 187 -18.65 44.09 24.84
N ASN A 188 -17.51 44.21 25.52
CA ASN A 188 -17.41 45.04 26.73
C ASN A 188 -17.72 46.52 26.45
N ILE A 189 -17.21 47.06 25.33
CA ILE A 189 -17.53 48.43 24.89
C ILE A 189 -19.03 48.57 24.60
N LEU A 190 -19.62 47.60 23.89
CA LEU A 190 -21.04 47.61 23.56
C LEU A 190 -21.93 47.57 24.79
N THR A 191 -21.56 46.78 25.80
CA THR A 191 -22.24 46.77 27.11
C THR A 191 -22.20 48.14 27.76
N LYS A 192 -21.04 48.80 27.77
CA LYS A 192 -20.90 50.16 28.33
C LYS A 192 -21.78 51.18 27.60
N VAL A 193 -21.75 51.19 26.26
CA VAL A 193 -22.59 52.09 25.44
C VAL A 193 -24.08 51.83 25.68
N SER A 194 -24.47 50.56 25.83
CA SER A 194 -25.86 50.20 26.12
C SER A 194 -26.32 50.72 27.48
N GLN A 195 -25.44 50.68 28.49
CA GLN A 195 -25.69 51.25 29.82
C GLN A 195 -25.80 52.79 29.77
N GLU A 196 -24.90 53.46 29.05
CA GLU A 196 -24.96 54.91 28.85
C GLU A 196 -26.25 55.32 28.12
N ASN A 197 -26.66 54.59 27.09
CA ASN A 197 -27.92 54.86 26.38
C ASN A 197 -29.17 54.65 27.25
N ALA A 198 -29.15 53.65 28.14
CA ALA A 198 -30.24 53.44 29.09
C ALA A 198 -30.33 54.63 30.07
N ALA A 199 -29.21 55.07 30.64
CA ALA A 199 -29.16 56.23 31.52
C ALA A 199 -29.62 57.52 30.81
N ASN A 200 -29.16 57.77 29.58
CA ASN A 200 -29.59 58.92 28.79
C ASN A 200 -31.10 58.87 28.48
N SER A 201 -31.66 57.68 28.26
CA SER A 201 -33.11 57.52 28.03
C SER A 201 -33.93 57.85 29.27
N GLU A 202 -33.44 57.46 30.46
CA GLU A 202 -34.06 57.84 31.75
C GLU A 202 -34.00 59.36 31.97
N GLU A 203 -32.86 59.99 31.66
CA GLU A 203 -32.70 61.44 31.75
C GLU A 203 -33.64 62.20 30.80
N VAL A 204 -33.74 61.75 29.54
CA VAL A 204 -34.67 62.33 28.56
C VAL A 204 -36.13 62.17 29.01
N ALA A 205 -36.50 61.03 29.58
CA ALA A 205 -37.83 60.83 30.12
C ALA A 205 -38.15 61.84 31.24
N ALA A 206 -37.21 62.03 32.18
CA ALA A 206 -37.34 63.03 33.25
C ALA A 206 -37.47 64.46 32.71
N PHE A 207 -36.64 64.86 31.73
CA PHE A 207 -36.76 66.17 31.09
C PHE A 207 -38.09 66.35 30.36
N THR A 208 -38.61 65.29 29.75
CA THR A 208 -39.91 65.33 29.07
C THR A 208 -41.05 65.55 30.07
N GLU A 209 -40.98 64.94 31.25
CA GLU A 209 -41.94 65.17 32.34
C GLU A 209 -41.90 66.62 32.86
N GLU A 210 -40.71 67.17 33.07
CA GLU A 210 -40.54 68.58 33.48
C GLU A 210 -41.05 69.56 32.42
N GLN A 211 -40.80 69.25 31.14
CA GLN A 211 -41.28 70.04 30.01
C GLN A 211 -42.81 69.99 29.89
N LEU A 212 -43.43 68.84 30.13
CA LEU A 212 -44.88 68.70 30.18
C LEU A 212 -45.48 69.57 31.29
N ALA A 213 -44.92 69.52 32.50
CA ALA A 213 -45.35 70.36 33.62
C ALA A 213 -45.25 71.86 33.29
N SER A 214 -44.13 72.28 32.69
CA SER A 214 -43.94 73.67 32.26
C SER A 214 -44.97 74.09 31.20
N MET A 215 -45.31 73.20 30.26
CA MET A 215 -46.34 73.46 29.25
C MET A 215 -47.74 73.61 29.87
N GLU A 216 -48.06 72.84 30.91
CA GLU A 216 -49.31 72.98 31.67
C GLU A 216 -49.39 74.36 32.36
N GLU A 217 -48.30 74.83 32.96
CA GLU A 217 -48.21 76.17 33.56
C GLU A 217 -48.37 77.29 32.52
N ILE A 218 -47.72 77.15 31.36
CA ILE A 218 -47.87 78.10 30.24
C ILE A 218 -49.32 78.14 29.77
N ASN A 219 -49.96 76.98 29.60
CA ASN A 219 -51.35 76.89 29.17
C ASN A 219 -52.30 77.53 30.19
N SER A 220 -52.07 77.28 31.48
CA SER A 220 -52.79 77.93 32.59
C SER A 220 -52.63 79.45 32.54
N SER A 221 -51.40 79.94 32.37
CA SER A 221 -51.10 81.37 32.28
C SER A 221 -51.75 82.03 31.06
N ALA A 222 -51.72 81.37 29.89
CA ALA A 222 -52.38 81.83 28.67
C ALA A 222 -53.91 81.90 28.84
N LYS A 223 -54.49 80.94 29.58
CA LYS A 223 -55.91 80.95 29.95
C LYS A 223 -56.24 82.16 30.84
N SER A 224 -55.47 82.40 31.90
CA SER A 224 -55.64 83.59 32.76
C SER A 224 -55.49 84.90 31.99
N LEU A 225 -54.54 84.99 31.07
CA LEU A 225 -54.36 86.19 30.23
C LEU A 225 -55.55 86.41 29.29
N THR A 226 -56.13 85.34 28.75
CA THR A 226 -57.35 85.39 27.93
C THR A 226 -58.53 85.90 28.75
N ASP A 227 -58.72 85.35 29.94
CA ASP A 227 -59.79 85.74 30.86
C ASP A 227 -59.66 87.24 31.24
N LEU A 228 -58.44 87.71 31.53
CA LEU A 228 -58.15 89.12 31.80
C LEU A 228 -58.42 90.03 30.58
N ALA A 229 -58.09 89.58 29.37
CA ALA A 229 -58.38 90.32 28.15
C ALA A 229 -59.89 90.45 27.90
N GLU A 230 -60.68 89.41 28.20
CA GLU A 230 -62.14 89.46 28.15
C GLU A 230 -62.73 90.42 29.18
N GLU A 231 -62.20 90.44 30.40
CA GLU A 231 -62.59 91.37 31.46
C GLU A 231 -62.31 92.82 31.05
N LEU A 232 -61.11 93.12 30.56
CA LEU A 232 -60.74 94.43 30.03
C LEU A 232 -61.63 94.87 28.87
N ARG A 233 -61.94 93.97 27.94
CA ARG A 233 -62.88 94.24 26.83
C ARG A 233 -64.27 94.59 27.35
N THR A 234 -64.75 93.89 28.38
CA THR A 234 -66.04 94.15 29.01
C THR A 234 -66.07 95.53 29.67
N HIS A 235 -65.01 95.89 30.40
CA HIS A 235 -64.87 97.24 30.96
C HIS A 235 -64.86 98.33 29.88
N ILE A 236 -64.13 98.16 28.78
CA ILE A 236 -64.11 99.13 27.67
C ILE A 236 -65.49 99.29 27.02
N ASN A 237 -66.25 98.20 26.86
CA ASN A 237 -67.61 98.27 26.31
C ASN A 237 -68.56 99.06 27.22
N ASN A 238 -68.40 98.97 28.55
CA ASN A 238 -69.17 99.79 29.48
C ASN A 238 -68.85 101.28 29.36
N PHE A 239 -67.62 101.65 28.97
CA PHE A 239 -67.24 103.05 28.71
C PHE A 239 -67.69 103.58 27.34
N LYS A 240 -67.99 102.70 26.36
CA LYS A 240 -68.49 103.09 25.03
C LYS A 240 -70.00 103.38 24.98
N ILE A 241 -70.73 103.12 26.06
CA ILE A 241 -72.12 103.55 26.23
C ILE A 241 -72.12 104.87 27.04
N SER A 242 -71.67 105.94 26.39
CA SER A 242 -71.92 107.34 26.75
C SER A 242 -71.94 108.16 25.47
#